data_AF-A0AA41ANB8-F1
#
_entry.id   AF-A0AA41ANB8-F1
#
_cell.length_a   1.000
_cell.length_b   1.000
_cell.length_c   1.000
_cell.angle_alpha   90.00
_cell.angle_beta   90.00
_cell.angle_gamma   90.00
#
_symmetry.space_group_name_H-M   'P 1'
#
loop_
_entity.id
_entity.type
_entity.pdbx_description
1 polymer ?
#
loop_
_entity_poly.entity_id
_entity_poly.type
_entity_poly.pdbx_seq_one_letter_code
_entity_poly.pdbx_strand_id
1 'polypeptide(L)' 'MRLRCSEGASWIVTPALTESVAASVRVGLPVSAGDLTPTEAVAARRAGADAVKLFAASIGQ' A
#
# COMPACT_ATOMS: atom_id res chain seq x y z
N MET A 1 13.93 7.71 1.79
CA MET A 1 13.53 6.32 2.12
C MET A 1 13.95 5.40 0.97
N ARG A 2 14.86 4.44 1.17
CA ARG A 2 15.10 3.35 0.20
C ARG A 2 14.45 2.10 0.78
N LEU A 3 13.44 1.56 0.10
CA LEU A 3 12.89 0.25 0.43
C LEU A 3 13.91 -0.80 0.00
N ARG A 4 14.23 -1.73 0.89
CA ARG A 4 15.05 -2.89 0.60
C ARG A 4 14.13 -4.10 0.70
N CYS A 5 13.66 -4.61 -0.44
CA CYS A 5 13.01 -5.91 -0.44
C CYS A 5 14.09 -6.97 -0.22
N SER A 6 13.90 -7.84 0.75
CA SER A 6 14.70 -9.05 0.87
C SER A 6 14.52 -9.89 -0.40
N GLU A 7 15.59 -10.55 -0.83
CA GLU A 7 15.52 -11.59 -1.86
C GLU A 7 14.36 -12.55 -1.53
N GLY A 8 13.38 -12.66 -2.44
CA GLY A 8 12.21 -13.54 -2.29
C GLY A 8 10.89 -12.89 -1.86
N ALA A 9 10.82 -11.57 -1.64
CA ALA A 9 9.53 -10.92 -1.40
C ALA A 9 8.66 -10.88 -2.67
N SER A 10 7.42 -11.37 -2.59
CA SER A 10 6.47 -11.36 -3.72
C SER A 10 5.50 -10.17 -3.71
N TRP A 11 5.38 -9.47 -2.57
CA TRP A 11 4.44 -8.36 -2.36
C TRP A 11 5.03 -7.35 -1.37
N ILE A 12 4.58 -6.09 -1.47
CA ILE A 12 4.79 -5.07 -0.46
C ILE A 12 3.44 -4.69 0.14
N VAL A 13 3.37 -4.60 1.46
CA VAL A 13 2.17 -4.18 2.19
C VAL A 13 2.48 -2.93 3.02
N THR A 14 1.64 -1.90 2.91
CA THR A 14 1.72 -0.71 3.78
C THR A 14 0.54 -0.72 4.75
N PRO A 15 0.68 -0.20 5.98
CA PRO A 15 -0.43 -0.11 6.91
C PRO A 15 -1.36 1.08 6.63
N ALA A 16 -0.88 2.11 5.92
CA ALA A 16 -1.60 3.35 5.64
C ALA A 16 -1.23 3.90 4.26
N LEU A 17 -2.04 4.83 3.74
CA LEU A 17 -1.70 5.67 2.60
C LEU A 17 -0.63 6.71 2.99
N THR A 18 0.62 6.42 2.65
CA THR A 18 1.75 7.35 2.83
C THR A 18 2.66 7.37 1.60
N GLU A 19 3.71 8.18 1.62
CA GLU A 19 4.75 8.22 0.58
C GLU A 19 5.42 6.85 0.34
N SER A 20 5.29 5.93 1.30
CA SER A 20 5.75 4.54 1.18
C SER A 20 5.04 3.77 0.08
N VAL A 21 3.78 4.10 -0.28
CA VAL A 21 3.05 3.44 -1.37
C VAL A 21 3.74 3.71 -2.70
N ALA A 22 3.96 5.00 -3.03
CA ALA A 22 4.65 5.38 -4.26
C ALA A 22 6.10 4.87 -4.28
N ALA A 23 6.77 4.81 -3.13
CA ALA A 23 8.09 4.20 -3.04
C ALA A 23 8.06 2.69 -3.34
N SER A 24 7.05 1.98 -2.85
CA SER A 24 6.86 0.53 -3.05
C SER A 24 6.59 0.21 -4.51
N VAL A 25 5.75 1.01 -5.17
CA VAL A 25 5.46 0.86 -6.61
C VAL A 25 6.74 0.98 -7.44
N ARG A 26 7.65 1.90 -7.10
CA ARG A 26 8.95 2.03 -7.81
C ARG A 26 9.89 0.84 -7.65
N VAL A 27 9.67 -0.02 -6.65
CA VAL A 27 10.44 -1.26 -6.48
C VAL A 27 10.02 -2.32 -7.50
N GLY A 28 8.84 -2.18 -8.12
CA GLY A 28 8.36 -3.09 -9.16
C GLY A 28 7.73 -4.39 -8.63
N LEU A 29 7.46 -4.47 -7.33
CA LEU A 29 6.66 -5.55 -6.74
C LEU A 29 5.21 -5.10 -6.54
N PRO A 30 4.23 -6.02 -6.63
CA PRO A 30 2.84 -5.70 -6.35
C PRO A 30 2.63 -5.11 -4.95
N VAL A 31 1.80 -4.07 -4.85
CA VAL A 31 1.58 -3.30 -3.61
C VAL A 31 0.13 -3.42 -3.12
N SER A 32 -0.04 -3.81 -1.86
CA SER A 32 -1.32 -3.72 -1.14
C SER A 32 -1.27 -2.60 -0.09
N ALA A 33 -2.01 -1.52 -0.36
CA ALA A 33 -2.09 -0.35 0.52
C ALA A 33 -3.17 -0.54 1.59
N GLY A 34 -2.84 -0.27 2.86
CA GLY A 34 -3.82 -0.20 3.94
C GLY A 34 -4.53 1.14 3.93
N ASP A 35 -5.86 1.13 3.87
CA ASP A 35 -6.69 2.34 3.85
C ASP A 35 -7.89 2.16 4.79
N LEU A 36 -8.45 3.27 5.29
CA LEU A 36 -9.62 3.26 6.20
C LEU A 36 -10.85 3.92 5.57
N THR A 37 -10.68 4.73 4.53
CA THR A 37 -11.75 5.50 3.89
C THR A 37 -11.82 5.29 2.37
N PRO A 38 -12.99 5.52 1.73
CA PRO A 38 -13.08 5.50 0.27
C PRO A 38 -12.15 6.49 -0.43
N THR A 39 -11.91 7.66 0.17
CA THR A 39 -11.00 8.68 -0.38
C THR A 39 -9.56 8.18 -0.42
N GLU A 40 -9.11 7.52 0.65
CA GLU A 40 -7.78 6.90 0.69
C GLU A 40 -7.67 5.79 -0.35
N ALA A 41 -8.67 4.92 -0.49
CA ALA A 41 -8.68 3.86 -1.50
C ALA A 41 -8.49 4.39 -2.94
N VAL A 42 -9.19 5.47 -3.29
CA VAL A 42 -9.03 6.13 -4.60
C VAL A 42 -7.63 6.73 -4.75
N ALA A 43 -7.11 7.35 -3.71
CA ALA A 43 -5.78 7.96 -3.73
C ALA A 43 -4.66 6.91 -3.80
N ALA A 44 -4.76 5.79 -3.09
CA ALA A 44 -3.85 4.66 -3.16
C ALA A 44 -3.80 4.06 -4.57
N ARG A 45 -4.97 3.88 -5.21
CA ARG A 45 -5.04 3.40 -6.58
C ARG A 45 -4.38 4.34 -7.57
N ARG A 46 -4.57 5.66 -7.41
CA ARG A 46 -3.90 6.69 -8.22
C ARG A 46 -2.38 6.72 -7.99
N ALA A 47 -1.93 6.38 -6.78
CA ALA A 47 -0.51 6.25 -6.44
C ALA A 47 0.15 4.97 -7.00
N GLY A 48 -0.63 4.10 -7.65
CA GLY A 48 -0.15 2.89 -8.30
C GLY A 48 -0.28 1.61 -7.48
N ALA A 49 -1.01 1.62 -6.35
CA ALA A 49 -1.30 0.39 -5.62
C ALA A 49 -2.11 -0.60 -6.49
N ASP A 50 -1.75 -1.88 -6.41
CA ASP A 50 -2.43 -2.98 -7.10
C ASP A 50 -3.69 -3.40 -6.36
N ALA A 51 -3.67 -3.31 -5.03
CA ALA A 51 -4.79 -3.62 -4.16
C ALA A 51 -4.89 -2.63 -2.99
N VAL A 52 -6.12 -2.49 -2.48
CA VAL A 52 -6.41 -1.79 -1.22
C VAL A 52 -6.91 -2.82 -0.22
N LYS A 53 -6.38 -2.80 1.00
CA LYS A 53 -6.87 -3.58 2.14
C LYS A 53 -7.48 -2.62 3.16
N LEU A 54 -8.66 -2.95 3.68
CA LEU A 54 -9.26 -2.18 4.76
C LEU A 54 -8.44 -2.37 6.05
N PHE A 55 -7.91 -1.28 6.60
CA PHE A 55 -7.08 -1.32 7.79
C PHE A 55 -7.16 0.00 8.59
N ALA A 56 -7.37 -0.03 9.92
CA ALA A 56 -7.65 -1.18 10.75
C ALA A 56 -9.14 -1.58 10.66
N ALA A 57 -9.44 -2.77 10.13
CA ALA A 57 -10.81 -3.22 9.88
C ALA A 57 -11.68 -3.31 11.16
N SER A 58 -11.08 -3.37 12.36
CA SER A 58 -11.79 -3.47 13.64
C SER A 58 -12.45 -2.17 14.09
N ILE A 59 -12.12 -1.03 13.48
CA ILE A 59 -12.64 0.30 13.86
C ILE A 59 -13.38 1.01 12.72
N GLY A 60 -13.46 0.37 11.55
CA GLY A 60 -14.05 0.94 10.33
C GLY A 60 -15.39 0.31 9.92
N GLN A 61 -16.06 -0.36 10.86
CA GLN A 61 -17.41 -0.92 10.69
C GLN A 61 -18.45 -0.01 11.34
#